data_AF-A0A6L5QDI7-F1
#
_entry.id   AF-A0A6L5QDI7-F1
#
_cell.length_a   1.000
_cell.length_b   1.000
_cell.length_c   1.000
_cell.angle_alpha   90.00
_cell.angle_beta   90.00
_cell.angle_gamma   90.00
#
_symmetry.space_group_name_H-M   'P 1'
#
loop_
_entity.id
_entity.type
_entity.pdbx_description
1 polymer ?
#
loop_
_entity_poly.entity_id
_entity_poly.type
_entity_poly.pdbx_seq_one_letter_code
_entity_poly.pdbx_strand_id
1 'polypeptide(L)'
;MFKSLLAHATDKANLLEGMRAASASAIMLLVGCALHAPDFAWAAIGAFWSSLATASDTARNRLASMLSFAALSTLAGGLTTYAASFGIACGALAILVAVTAAGFTRIWGAKAYQVAILAATACVVMVDRPWHGGAGGMAYLGVYLFGCLFATALSMLIWQLRPFEREYHSTTWQQALARTLRDAVLTLRAHASLSSDGAHFALRLGIATTVAYLTVHLLHLPYGYWATMAVLLVLQPSAAGTWPRSVERALGTVVGTVIAVAISGLAQSPLAIAVAVFPLIGLTMALRPVGYGVFVAFLTPSFVLVADYAMPVLDEYNYVLARLENNLLGSAIAVAATLILWPLTERLRRKPIN
;
A
#
# COMPACT_ATOMS: atom_id res chain seq x y z
N MET A 1 31.63 -7.79 10.03
CA MET A 1 30.21 -7.46 10.25
C MET A 1 29.57 -6.69 9.08
N PHE A 2 30.14 -5.57 8.62
CA PHE A 2 29.55 -4.82 7.48
C PHE A 2 29.57 -5.59 6.15
N LYS A 3 30.68 -6.28 5.82
CA LYS A 3 30.77 -7.13 4.61
C LYS A 3 29.76 -8.28 4.60
N SER A 4 29.47 -8.90 5.75
CA SER A 4 28.49 -9.99 5.84
C SER A 4 27.05 -9.48 5.71
N LEU A 5 26.76 -8.27 6.21
CA LEU A 5 25.47 -7.62 6.02
C LEU A 5 25.24 -7.22 4.55
N LEU A 6 26.27 -6.70 3.87
CA LEU A 6 26.21 -6.38 2.44
C LEU A 6 26.01 -7.64 1.59
N ALA A 7 26.77 -8.71 1.85
CA ALA A 7 26.61 -9.98 1.16
C ALA A 7 25.21 -10.57 1.33
N HIS A 8 24.65 -10.47 2.54
CA HIS A 8 23.28 -10.89 2.82
C HIS A 8 22.22 -10.04 2.09
N ALA A 9 22.44 -8.74 1.99
CA ALA A 9 21.54 -7.83 1.27
C ALA A 9 21.57 -8.10 -0.24
N THR A 10 22.75 -8.33 -0.82
CA THR A 10 22.89 -8.64 -2.25
C THR A 10 22.26 -9.96 -2.65
N ASP A 11 22.32 -10.97 -1.78
CA ASP A 11 21.75 -12.30 -2.04
C ASP A 11 20.21 -12.28 -2.05
N LYS A 12 19.62 -11.41 -1.22
CA LYS A 12 18.15 -11.26 -1.10
C LYS A 12 17.55 -10.21 -2.04
N ALA A 13 18.35 -9.35 -2.65
CA ALA A 13 17.85 -8.23 -3.42
C ALA A 13 17.26 -8.69 -4.77
N ASN A 14 16.06 -8.22 -5.10
CA ASN A 14 15.42 -8.49 -6.38
C ASN A 14 15.47 -7.26 -7.30
N LEU A 15 16.65 -7.00 -7.88
CA LEU A 15 16.88 -5.85 -8.76
C LEU A 15 15.91 -5.80 -9.94
N LEU A 16 15.51 -6.97 -10.43
CA LEU A 16 14.64 -7.09 -11.58
C LEU A 16 13.21 -6.58 -11.28
N GLU A 17 12.66 -6.94 -10.12
CA GLU A 17 11.40 -6.37 -9.64
C GLU A 17 11.52 -4.87 -9.37
N GLY A 18 12.69 -4.45 -8.87
CA GLY A 18 13.11 -3.06 -8.72
C GLY A 18 12.96 -2.24 -10.00
N MET A 19 13.68 -2.64 -11.05
CA MET A 19 13.70 -1.95 -12.33
C MET A 19 12.30 -1.86 -12.95
N ARG A 20 11.51 -2.93 -12.87
CA ARG A 20 10.15 -2.93 -13.40
C ARG A 20 9.26 -1.87 -12.73
N ALA A 21 9.26 -1.82 -11.40
CA ALA A 21 8.45 -0.87 -10.66
C ALA A 21 8.92 0.58 -10.86
N ALA A 22 10.24 0.78 -10.91
CA ALA A 22 10.87 2.06 -11.17
C ALA A 22 10.47 2.60 -12.54
N SER A 23 10.61 1.78 -13.59
CA SER A 23 10.22 2.15 -14.95
C SER A 23 8.73 2.45 -15.05
N ALA A 24 7.86 1.61 -14.47
CA ALA A 24 6.41 1.83 -14.52
C ALA A 24 6.01 3.18 -13.91
N SER A 25 6.61 3.55 -12.79
CA SER A 25 6.25 4.77 -12.05
C SER A 25 6.93 6.01 -12.64
N ALA A 26 8.22 5.92 -12.97
CA ALA A 26 8.98 7.05 -13.52
C ALA A 26 8.49 7.47 -14.91
N ILE A 27 8.09 6.53 -15.77
CA ILE A 27 7.51 6.86 -17.08
C ILE A 27 6.24 7.70 -16.91
N MET A 28 5.37 7.37 -15.94
CA MET A 28 4.17 8.18 -15.67
C MET A 28 4.52 9.59 -15.21
N LEU A 29 5.54 9.75 -14.34
CA LEU A 29 6.01 11.08 -13.94
C LEU A 29 6.59 11.87 -15.11
N LEU A 30 7.40 11.23 -15.96
CA LEU A 30 7.99 11.85 -17.15
C LEU A 30 6.94 12.29 -18.16
N VAL A 31 5.90 11.47 -18.37
CA VAL A 31 4.73 11.85 -19.18
C VAL A 31 4.02 13.06 -18.57
N GLY A 32 3.82 13.06 -17.25
CA GLY A 32 3.29 14.22 -16.53
C GLY A 32 4.12 15.48 -16.77
N CYS A 33 5.45 15.38 -16.68
CA CYS A 33 6.37 16.49 -16.91
C CYS A 33 6.28 17.00 -18.36
N ALA A 34 6.28 16.10 -19.33
CA ALA A 34 6.20 16.45 -20.76
C ALA A 34 4.87 17.11 -21.12
N LEU A 35 3.76 16.65 -20.52
CA LEU A 35 2.42 17.17 -20.74
C LEU A 35 2.07 18.36 -19.84
N HIS A 36 2.96 18.76 -18.93
CA HIS A 36 2.68 19.75 -17.88
C HIS A 36 1.40 19.41 -17.06
N ALA A 37 1.20 18.12 -16.82
CA ALA A 37 0.04 17.55 -16.13
C ALA A 37 0.48 16.94 -14.78
N PRO A 38 0.44 17.69 -13.67
CA PRO A 38 0.88 17.21 -12.35
C PRO A 38 0.04 16.05 -11.82
N ASP A 39 -1.20 15.89 -12.30
CA ASP A 39 -2.09 14.77 -11.94
C ASP A 39 -1.51 13.39 -12.26
N PHE A 40 -0.56 13.30 -13.21
CA PHE A 40 0.17 12.06 -13.50
C PHE A 40 1.02 11.54 -12.32
N ALA A 41 1.24 12.34 -11.28
CA ALA A 41 1.75 11.85 -10.01
C ALA A 41 0.89 10.70 -9.44
N TRP A 42 -0.44 10.79 -9.61
CA TRP A 42 -1.36 9.73 -9.17
C TRP A 42 -1.31 8.49 -10.07
N ALA A 43 -1.04 8.67 -11.36
CA ALA A 43 -0.72 7.54 -12.24
C ALA A 43 0.58 6.84 -11.78
N ALA A 44 1.59 7.60 -11.39
CA ALA A 44 2.84 7.04 -10.86
C ALA A 44 2.62 6.28 -9.54
N ILE A 45 1.82 6.82 -8.61
CA ILE A 45 1.43 6.13 -7.36
C ILE A 45 0.67 4.83 -7.67
N GLY A 46 -0.30 4.88 -8.59
CA GLY A 46 -1.05 3.69 -9.01
C GLY A 46 -0.16 2.62 -9.65
N ALA A 47 0.81 3.03 -10.48
CA ALA A 47 1.80 2.15 -11.09
C ALA A 47 2.70 1.48 -10.04
N PHE A 48 3.14 2.25 -9.04
CA PHE A 48 3.94 1.76 -7.93
C PHE A 48 3.19 0.73 -7.08
N TRP A 49 1.96 1.03 -6.64
CA TRP A 49 1.17 0.10 -5.84
C TRP A 49 0.74 -1.15 -6.62
N SER A 50 0.47 -1.02 -7.91
CA SER A 50 0.24 -2.17 -8.80
C SER A 50 1.46 -3.10 -8.86
N SER A 51 2.66 -2.51 -8.87
CA SER A 51 3.91 -3.27 -8.81
C SER A 51 4.09 -3.98 -7.45
N LEU A 52 3.65 -3.36 -6.34
CA LEU A 52 3.62 -3.99 -5.01
C LEU A 52 2.60 -5.14 -4.90
N ALA A 53 1.49 -5.05 -5.62
CA ALA A 53 0.43 -6.06 -5.66
C ALA A 53 0.79 -7.29 -6.52
N THR A 54 1.93 -7.27 -7.20
CA THR A 54 2.38 -8.35 -8.07
C THR A 54 2.61 -9.65 -7.29
N ALA A 55 1.95 -10.74 -7.70
CA ALA A 55 2.30 -12.11 -7.31
C ALA A 55 3.46 -12.64 -8.18
N SER A 56 4.42 -13.32 -7.55
CA SER A 56 5.66 -13.79 -8.19
C SER A 56 5.56 -15.16 -8.87
N ASP A 57 4.44 -15.89 -8.74
CA ASP A 57 4.41 -17.32 -9.11
C ASP A 57 4.23 -17.58 -10.61
N THR A 58 3.14 -17.08 -11.21
CA THR A 58 2.79 -17.34 -12.63
C THR A 58 2.40 -16.05 -13.35
N ALA A 59 2.57 -15.98 -14.68
CA ALA A 59 2.12 -14.81 -15.46
C ALA A 59 0.62 -14.52 -15.27
N ARG A 60 -0.21 -15.59 -15.21
CA ARG A 60 -1.64 -15.47 -14.95
C ARG A 60 -1.94 -14.94 -13.55
N ASN A 61 -1.28 -15.47 -12.52
CA ASN A 61 -1.47 -15.00 -11.14
C ASN A 61 -1.00 -13.57 -10.97
N ARG A 62 0.09 -13.19 -11.65
CA ARG A 62 0.58 -11.82 -11.71
C ARG A 62 -0.46 -10.89 -12.33
N LEU A 63 -0.92 -11.23 -13.54
CA LEU A 63 -1.94 -10.44 -14.24
C LEU A 63 -3.21 -10.32 -13.39
N ALA A 64 -3.69 -11.43 -12.83
CA ALA A 64 -4.85 -11.44 -11.96
C ALA A 64 -4.66 -10.53 -10.74
N SER A 65 -3.52 -10.63 -10.04
CA SER A 65 -3.28 -9.83 -8.83
C SER A 65 -3.19 -8.33 -9.14
N MET A 66 -2.51 -7.95 -10.23
CA MET A 66 -2.38 -6.55 -10.64
C MET A 66 -3.71 -5.97 -11.13
N LEU A 67 -4.48 -6.71 -11.93
CA LEU A 67 -5.80 -6.28 -12.38
C LEU A 67 -6.82 -6.23 -11.23
N SER A 68 -6.80 -7.22 -10.33
CA SER A 68 -7.63 -7.20 -9.12
C SER A 68 -7.28 -6.00 -8.25
N PHE A 69 -5.99 -5.70 -8.05
CA PHE A 69 -5.59 -4.48 -7.35
C PHE A 69 -6.09 -3.23 -8.06
N ALA A 70 -5.88 -3.10 -9.37
CA ALA A 70 -6.32 -1.93 -10.15
C ALA A 70 -7.83 -1.70 -10.03
N ALA A 71 -8.63 -2.76 -10.21
CA ALA A 71 -10.09 -2.68 -10.11
C ALA A 71 -10.54 -2.38 -8.68
N LEU A 72 -10.06 -3.13 -7.68
CA LEU A 72 -10.47 -2.96 -6.28
C LEU A 72 -10.07 -1.59 -5.75
N SER A 73 -8.83 -1.15 -5.98
CA SER A 73 -8.35 0.15 -5.49
C SER A 73 -9.06 1.32 -6.16
N THR A 74 -9.33 1.26 -7.47
CA THR A 74 -10.04 2.33 -8.18
C THR A 74 -11.51 2.41 -7.76
N LEU A 75 -12.20 1.27 -7.67
CA LEU A 75 -13.63 1.24 -7.31
C LEU A 75 -13.85 1.56 -5.83
N ALA A 76 -13.13 0.88 -4.92
CA ALA A 76 -13.26 1.11 -3.50
C ALA A 76 -12.71 2.49 -3.10
N GLY A 77 -11.61 2.94 -3.73
CA GLY A 77 -11.06 4.27 -3.54
C GLY A 77 -12.05 5.35 -3.98
N GLY A 78 -12.61 5.23 -5.20
CA GLY A 78 -13.64 6.13 -5.69
C GLY A 78 -14.89 6.18 -4.81
N LEU A 79 -15.36 5.03 -4.34
CA LEU A 79 -16.49 4.96 -3.40
C LEU A 79 -16.17 5.62 -2.05
N THR A 80 -14.95 5.42 -1.54
CA THR A 80 -14.49 6.01 -0.27
C THR A 80 -14.39 7.53 -0.37
N THR A 81 -13.83 8.03 -1.46
CA THR A 81 -13.75 9.46 -1.77
C THR A 81 -15.13 10.09 -1.99
N TYR A 82 -16.05 9.36 -2.64
CA TYR A 82 -17.44 9.78 -2.78
C TYR A 82 -18.15 9.85 -1.42
N ALA A 83 -18.03 8.82 -0.60
CA ALA A 83 -18.62 8.80 0.73
C ALA A 83 -18.09 9.95 1.61
N ALA A 84 -16.79 10.23 1.56
CA ALA A 84 -16.17 11.32 2.32
C ALA A 84 -16.69 12.72 1.94
N SER A 85 -17.27 12.89 0.73
CA SER A 85 -17.89 14.16 0.33
C SER A 85 -19.14 14.50 1.15
N PHE A 86 -19.80 13.50 1.74
CA PHE A 86 -20.96 13.70 2.62
C PHE A 86 -20.56 13.99 4.08
N GLY A 87 -19.25 14.09 4.36
CA GLY A 87 -18.70 14.47 5.66
C GLY A 87 -17.85 13.38 6.31
N ILE A 88 -17.22 13.77 7.43
CA ILE A 88 -16.24 12.94 8.15
C ILE A 88 -16.85 11.61 8.60
N ALA A 89 -18.12 11.60 9.04
CA ALA A 89 -18.78 10.36 9.47
C ALA A 89 -18.95 9.35 8.32
N CYS A 90 -19.31 9.82 7.13
CA CYS A 90 -19.45 8.97 5.95
C CYS A 90 -18.09 8.46 5.46
N GLY A 91 -17.04 9.30 5.49
CA GLY A 91 -15.66 8.88 5.22
C GLY A 91 -15.16 7.83 6.22
N ALA A 92 -15.42 8.02 7.51
CA ALA A 92 -15.06 7.08 8.58
C ALA A 92 -15.74 5.71 8.39
N LEU A 93 -17.03 5.70 8.02
CA LEU A 93 -17.77 4.48 7.72
C LEU A 93 -17.21 3.78 6.48
N ALA A 94 -16.89 4.52 5.42
CA ALA A 94 -16.31 3.94 4.21
C ALA A 94 -14.94 3.30 4.47
N ILE A 95 -14.07 3.96 5.24
CA ILE A 95 -12.80 3.39 5.70
C ILE A 95 -13.03 2.14 6.53
N LEU A 96 -13.95 2.19 7.49
CA LEU A 96 -14.25 1.04 8.35
C LEU A 96 -14.64 -0.18 7.50
N VAL A 97 -15.55 0.02 6.53
CA VAL A 97 -16.01 -1.05 5.64
C VAL A 97 -14.88 -1.55 4.75
N ALA A 98 -14.19 -0.66 4.04
CA ALA A 98 -13.14 -1.03 3.08
C ALA A 98 -11.96 -1.76 3.76
N VAL A 99 -11.51 -1.25 4.89
CA VAL A 99 -10.37 -1.80 5.64
C VAL A 99 -10.74 -3.11 6.31
N THR A 100 -11.92 -3.21 6.92
CA THR A 100 -12.39 -4.46 7.53
C THR A 100 -12.56 -5.54 6.47
N ALA A 101 -13.16 -5.21 5.32
CA ALA A 101 -13.28 -6.13 4.19
C ALA A 101 -11.90 -6.60 3.70
N ALA A 102 -10.92 -5.70 3.59
CA ALA A 102 -9.55 -6.07 3.27
C ALA A 102 -8.92 -6.96 4.34
N GLY A 103 -9.16 -6.68 5.63
CA GLY A 103 -8.71 -7.51 6.76
C GLY A 103 -9.22 -8.95 6.68
N PHE A 104 -10.50 -9.13 6.34
CA PHE A 104 -11.12 -10.45 6.19
C PHE A 104 -10.46 -11.30 5.09
N THR A 105 -9.86 -10.65 4.09
CA THR A 105 -9.22 -11.38 2.99
C THR A 105 -8.00 -12.20 3.42
N ARG A 106 -7.48 -11.94 4.62
CA ARG A 106 -6.45 -12.76 5.27
C ARG A 106 -6.85 -14.23 5.42
N ILE A 107 -8.15 -14.50 5.55
CA ILE A 107 -8.69 -15.86 5.65
C ILE A 107 -8.45 -16.65 4.36
N TRP A 108 -8.47 -16.00 3.18
CA TRP A 108 -8.19 -16.62 1.89
C TRP A 108 -6.69 -16.74 1.56
N GLY A 109 -5.82 -16.33 2.48
CA GLY A 109 -4.36 -16.46 2.37
C GLY A 109 -3.63 -15.16 2.07
N ALA A 110 -2.30 -15.24 2.13
CA ALA A 110 -1.42 -14.07 2.08
C ALA A 110 -1.50 -13.27 0.77
N LYS A 111 -1.73 -13.93 -0.37
CA LYS A 111 -1.80 -13.29 -1.69
C LYS A 111 -3.04 -12.40 -1.83
N ALA A 112 -4.21 -12.94 -1.47
CA ALA A 112 -5.46 -12.19 -1.46
C ALA A 112 -5.38 -11.00 -0.49
N TYR A 113 -4.84 -11.25 0.71
CA TYR A 113 -4.60 -10.19 1.70
C TYR A 113 -3.69 -9.08 1.21
N GLN A 114 -2.59 -9.41 0.54
CA GLN A 114 -1.66 -8.42 -0.01
C GLN A 114 -2.34 -7.50 -1.02
N VAL A 115 -3.14 -8.05 -1.94
CA VAL A 115 -3.88 -7.23 -2.91
C VAL A 115 -4.90 -6.33 -2.21
N ALA A 116 -5.67 -6.90 -1.28
CA ALA A 116 -6.74 -6.17 -0.61
C ALA A 116 -6.23 -5.09 0.35
N ILE A 117 -5.15 -5.35 1.10
CA ILE A 117 -4.57 -4.36 2.02
C ILE A 117 -3.94 -3.19 1.27
N LEU A 118 -3.34 -3.45 0.11
CA LEU A 118 -2.86 -2.38 -0.78
C LEU A 118 -4.02 -1.57 -1.35
N ALA A 119 -5.12 -2.23 -1.75
CA ALA A 119 -6.32 -1.52 -2.21
C ALA A 119 -6.96 -0.68 -1.09
N ALA A 120 -7.00 -1.19 0.15
CA ALA A 120 -7.45 -0.42 1.31
C ALA A 120 -6.51 0.75 1.63
N THR A 121 -5.20 0.57 1.46
CA THR A 121 -4.22 1.67 1.57
C THR A 121 -4.53 2.77 0.55
N ALA A 122 -4.88 2.40 -0.69
CA ALA A 122 -5.33 3.38 -1.67
C ALA A 122 -6.60 4.11 -1.24
N CYS A 123 -7.60 3.40 -0.72
CA CYS A 123 -8.84 4.00 -0.22
C CYS A 123 -8.57 5.06 0.85
N VAL A 124 -7.69 4.72 1.80
CA VAL A 124 -7.32 5.59 2.93
C VAL A 124 -6.50 6.81 2.50
N VAL A 125 -5.77 6.74 1.40
CA VAL A 125 -5.08 7.92 0.84
C VAL A 125 -6.05 8.77 0.00
N MET A 126 -6.94 8.14 -0.76
CA MET A 126 -7.89 8.81 -1.63
C MET A 126 -9.03 9.51 -0.87
N VAL A 127 -9.33 9.07 0.36
CA VAL A 127 -10.39 9.66 1.20
C VAL A 127 -10.17 11.16 1.50
N ASP A 128 -8.90 11.59 1.56
CA ASP A 128 -8.50 12.97 1.86
C ASP A 128 -8.73 13.92 0.66
N ARG A 129 -9.24 13.41 -0.46
CA ARG A 129 -9.57 14.15 -1.69
C ARG A 129 -11.07 14.07 -2.01
N PRO A 130 -12.00 14.39 -1.08
CA PRO A 130 -13.43 14.18 -1.27
C PRO A 130 -13.95 14.91 -2.52
N TRP A 131 -14.82 14.24 -3.26
CA TRP A 131 -15.35 14.74 -4.54
C TRP A 131 -16.89 14.74 -4.53
N HIS A 132 -17.56 15.78 -5.02
CA HIS A 132 -19.03 15.87 -4.92
C HIS A 132 -19.76 15.34 -6.17
N GLY A 133 -19.12 14.43 -6.91
CA GLY A 133 -19.54 14.02 -8.26
C GLY A 133 -19.13 15.02 -9.34
N GLY A 134 -18.97 14.55 -10.58
CA GLY A 134 -18.57 15.37 -11.73
C GLY A 134 -17.33 14.85 -12.48
N ALA A 135 -17.03 15.48 -13.61
CA ALA A 135 -15.98 15.02 -14.55
C ALA A 135 -14.56 15.06 -13.96
N GLY A 136 -14.25 16.07 -13.13
CA GLY A 136 -12.90 16.21 -12.55
C GLY A 136 -12.53 15.08 -11.60
N GLY A 137 -13.52 14.60 -10.85
CA GLY A 137 -13.35 13.40 -10.06
C GLY A 137 -13.03 12.20 -10.94
N MET A 138 -13.92 11.88 -11.89
CA MET A 138 -13.74 10.72 -12.77
C MET A 138 -12.40 10.77 -13.52
N ALA A 139 -11.93 11.95 -13.90
CA ALA A 139 -10.61 12.16 -14.49
C ALA A 139 -9.47 11.73 -13.55
N TYR A 140 -9.53 12.12 -12.27
CA TYR A 140 -8.57 11.69 -11.25
C TYR A 140 -8.49 10.16 -11.11
N LEU A 141 -9.63 9.47 -10.98
CA LEU A 141 -9.66 8.01 -10.92
C LEU A 141 -9.21 7.37 -12.24
N GLY A 142 -9.52 8.02 -13.37
CA GLY A 142 -9.08 7.59 -14.70
C GLY A 142 -7.55 7.63 -14.85
N VAL A 143 -6.90 8.71 -14.39
CA VAL A 143 -5.44 8.85 -14.40
C VAL A 143 -4.79 7.84 -13.46
N TYR A 144 -5.33 7.65 -12.27
CA TYR A 144 -4.86 6.62 -11.33
C TYR A 144 -4.97 5.21 -11.93
N LEU A 145 -6.14 4.86 -12.49
CA LEU A 145 -6.38 3.57 -13.14
C LEU A 145 -5.47 3.37 -14.35
N PHE A 146 -5.24 4.42 -15.15
CA PHE A 146 -4.33 4.39 -16.28
C PHE A 146 -2.91 3.99 -15.83
N GLY A 147 -2.39 4.58 -14.75
CA GLY A 147 -1.11 4.18 -14.18
C GLY A 147 -1.06 2.72 -13.74
N CYS A 148 -2.13 2.22 -13.12
CA CYS A 148 -2.25 0.81 -12.72
C CYS A 148 -2.23 -0.14 -13.92
N LEU A 149 -3.01 0.17 -14.96
CA LEU A 149 -3.09 -0.61 -16.20
C LEU A 149 -1.79 -0.56 -16.98
N PHE A 150 -1.13 0.60 -17.02
CA PHE A 150 0.18 0.76 -17.64
C PHE A 150 1.24 -0.12 -16.96
N ALA A 151 1.33 -0.10 -15.62
CA ALA A 151 2.24 -0.98 -14.90
C ALA A 151 1.95 -2.47 -15.15
N THR A 152 0.67 -2.83 -15.26
CA THR A 152 0.24 -4.18 -15.59
C THR A 152 0.70 -4.59 -16.99
N ALA A 153 0.45 -3.74 -17.99
CA ALA A 153 0.88 -3.97 -19.38
C ALA A 153 2.41 -4.06 -19.48
N LEU A 154 3.13 -3.12 -18.86
CA LEU A 154 4.60 -3.11 -18.84
C LEU A 154 5.15 -4.40 -18.22
N SER A 155 4.55 -4.85 -17.11
CA SER A 155 4.96 -6.09 -16.45
C SER A 155 4.69 -7.34 -17.30
N MET A 156 3.68 -7.34 -18.17
CA MET A 156 3.37 -8.47 -19.04
C MET A 156 4.19 -8.45 -20.33
N LEU A 157 4.49 -7.27 -20.86
CA LEU A 157 5.17 -7.11 -22.16
C LEU A 157 6.69 -7.24 -22.02
N ILE A 158 7.28 -6.50 -21.09
CA ILE A 158 8.75 -6.42 -20.97
C ILE A 158 9.28 -7.51 -20.04
N TRP A 159 8.50 -7.88 -19.02
CA TRP A 159 8.96 -8.72 -17.91
C TRP A 159 8.25 -10.08 -17.82
N GLN A 160 8.23 -10.80 -18.95
CA GLN A 160 7.88 -12.22 -19.00
C GLN A 160 8.97 -13.05 -18.29
N LEU A 161 8.87 -13.06 -16.97
CA LEU A 161 9.80 -13.69 -16.04
C LEU A 161 9.74 -15.22 -16.18
N ARG A 162 10.75 -15.75 -16.89
CA ARG A 162 11.06 -17.17 -17.16
C ARG A 162 10.04 -17.90 -18.05
N PRO A 163 10.48 -18.84 -18.90
CA PRO A 163 9.56 -19.78 -19.55
C PRO A 163 8.86 -20.56 -18.43
N PHE A 164 7.61 -20.21 -18.17
CA PHE A 164 6.79 -20.90 -17.21
C PHE A 164 6.70 -22.39 -17.61
N GLU A 165 6.76 -23.28 -16.63
CA GLU A 165 6.27 -24.63 -16.85
C GLU A 165 4.85 -24.50 -17.41
N ARG A 166 4.60 -25.16 -18.55
CA ARG A 166 3.28 -25.15 -19.20
C ARG A 166 2.27 -25.75 -18.22
N GLU A 167 1.54 -24.89 -17.53
CA GLU A 167 0.41 -25.31 -16.72
C GLU A 167 -0.70 -25.73 -17.68
N TYR A 168 -0.75 -27.03 -17.98
CA TYR A 168 -1.75 -27.62 -18.86
C TYR A 168 -3.07 -27.68 -18.08
N HIS A 169 -3.88 -26.64 -18.22
CA HIS A 169 -5.20 -26.57 -17.60
C HIS A 169 -6.27 -26.46 -18.67
N SER A 170 -7.01 -27.56 -18.86
CA SER A 170 -8.16 -27.69 -19.76
C SER A 170 -9.44 -27.05 -19.22
N THR A 171 -9.35 -26.13 -18.27
CA THR A 171 -10.51 -25.53 -17.60
C THR A 171 -10.88 -24.21 -18.24
N THR A 172 -12.12 -24.11 -18.73
CA THR A 172 -12.71 -22.88 -19.24
C THR A 172 -12.72 -21.80 -18.15
N TRP A 173 -12.59 -20.51 -18.50
CA TRP A 173 -12.57 -19.40 -17.54
C TRP A 173 -13.78 -19.39 -16.58
N GLN A 174 -14.94 -19.85 -17.06
CA GLN A 174 -16.17 -19.99 -16.26
C GLN A 174 -16.00 -21.01 -15.13
N GLN A 175 -15.34 -22.14 -15.40
CA GLN A 175 -15.10 -23.19 -14.41
C GLN A 175 -14.07 -22.75 -13.38
N ALA A 176 -13.04 -22.00 -13.79
CA ALA A 176 -12.08 -21.40 -12.87
C ALA A 176 -12.75 -20.37 -11.95
N LEU A 177 -13.58 -19.47 -12.50
CA LEU A 177 -14.33 -18.48 -11.72
C LEU A 177 -15.29 -19.15 -10.74
N ALA A 178 -16.06 -20.15 -11.20
CA ALA A 178 -17.00 -20.89 -10.35
C ALA A 178 -16.30 -21.61 -9.20
N ARG A 179 -15.12 -22.19 -9.42
CA ARG A 179 -14.30 -22.80 -8.36
C ARG A 179 -13.82 -21.76 -7.37
N THR A 180 -13.22 -20.66 -7.83
CA THR A 180 -12.76 -19.57 -6.93
C THR A 180 -13.90 -19.00 -6.09
N LEU A 181 -15.07 -18.75 -6.70
CA LEU A 181 -16.24 -18.26 -5.97
C LEU A 181 -16.75 -19.29 -4.96
N ARG A 182 -16.80 -20.57 -5.34
CA ARG A 182 -17.22 -21.65 -4.43
C ARG A 182 -16.26 -21.78 -3.26
N ASP A 183 -14.95 -21.81 -3.51
CA ASP A 183 -13.91 -21.92 -2.48
C ASP A 183 -13.92 -20.69 -1.58
N ALA A 184 -14.11 -19.49 -2.13
CA ALA A 184 -14.28 -18.26 -1.36
C ALA A 184 -15.51 -18.32 -0.44
N VAL A 185 -16.67 -18.77 -0.95
CA VAL A 185 -17.91 -18.91 -0.17
C VAL A 185 -17.78 -20.00 0.90
N LEU A 186 -17.16 -21.14 0.59
CA LEU A 186 -16.94 -22.22 1.55
C LEU A 186 -15.97 -21.78 2.66
N THR A 187 -14.88 -21.09 2.29
CA THR A 187 -13.92 -20.54 3.25
C THR A 187 -14.57 -19.46 4.12
N LEU A 188 -15.40 -18.59 3.54
CA LEU A 188 -16.20 -17.62 4.29
C LEU A 188 -17.13 -18.31 5.26
N ARG A 189 -17.90 -19.31 4.83
CA ARG A 189 -18.82 -20.05 5.70
C ARG A 189 -18.09 -20.79 6.82
N ALA A 190 -16.93 -21.38 6.53
CA ALA A 190 -16.10 -22.08 7.51
C ALA A 190 -15.50 -21.13 8.56
N HIS A 191 -15.32 -19.84 8.22
CA HIS A 191 -14.78 -18.81 9.11
C HIS A 191 -15.79 -17.70 9.42
N ALA A 192 -17.08 -17.93 9.14
CA ALA A 192 -18.16 -16.94 9.31
C ALA A 192 -18.53 -16.71 10.77
N SER A 193 -17.93 -17.47 11.70
CA SER A 193 -18.06 -17.14 13.11
C SER A 193 -17.23 -15.88 13.40
N LEU A 194 -17.92 -14.86 13.92
CA LEU A 194 -17.33 -13.63 14.44
C LEU A 194 -16.34 -13.88 15.60
N SER A 195 -16.24 -15.13 16.06
CA SER A 195 -15.30 -15.60 17.07
C SER A 195 -13.93 -16.05 16.52
N SER A 196 -13.72 -16.00 15.20
CA SER A 196 -12.44 -16.41 14.59
C SER A 196 -11.35 -15.34 14.74
N ASP A 197 -10.09 -15.78 14.88
CA ASP A 197 -8.93 -14.87 14.98
C ASP A 197 -8.81 -13.92 13.77
N GLY A 198 -9.24 -14.39 12.59
CA GLY A 198 -9.30 -13.59 11.38
C GLY A 198 -10.31 -12.45 11.47
N ALA A 199 -11.50 -12.70 12.03
CA ALA A 199 -12.53 -11.67 12.23
C ALA A 199 -12.10 -10.61 13.25
N HIS A 200 -11.52 -11.03 14.39
CA HIS A 200 -10.97 -10.09 15.37
C HIS A 200 -9.86 -9.21 14.78
N PHE A 201 -8.96 -9.80 13.99
CA PHE A 201 -7.92 -9.03 13.30
C PHE A 201 -8.52 -8.03 12.31
N ALA A 202 -9.46 -8.45 11.47
CA ALA A 202 -10.09 -7.59 10.47
C ALA A 202 -10.82 -6.41 11.11
N LEU A 203 -11.61 -6.67 12.16
CA LEU A 203 -12.31 -5.63 12.92
C LEU A 203 -11.33 -4.71 13.65
N ARG A 204 -10.29 -5.24 14.29
CA ARG A 204 -9.25 -4.42 14.93
C ARG A 204 -8.59 -3.48 13.92
N LEU A 205 -8.22 -4.00 12.75
CA LEU A 205 -7.59 -3.23 11.68
C LEU A 205 -8.51 -2.11 11.18
N GLY A 206 -9.79 -2.44 10.94
CA GLY A 206 -10.82 -1.46 10.56
C GLY A 206 -11.00 -0.38 11.61
N ILE A 207 -11.28 -0.75 12.86
CA ILE A 207 -11.49 0.17 13.98
C ILE A 207 -10.27 1.07 14.20
N ALA A 208 -9.05 0.51 14.26
CA ALA A 208 -7.84 1.28 14.48
C ALA A 208 -7.60 2.31 13.36
N THR A 209 -7.85 1.92 12.11
CA THR A 209 -7.68 2.82 10.96
C THR A 209 -8.74 3.91 10.96
N THR A 210 -9.99 3.59 11.30
CA THR A 210 -11.07 4.57 11.45
C THR A 210 -10.82 5.53 12.62
N VAL A 211 -10.29 5.05 13.74
CA VAL A 211 -9.88 5.91 14.87
C VAL A 211 -8.78 6.86 14.46
N ALA A 212 -7.76 6.39 13.73
CA ALA A 212 -6.72 7.27 13.19
C ALA A 212 -7.32 8.32 12.25
N TYR A 213 -8.24 7.93 11.36
CA TYR A 213 -8.92 8.84 10.44
C TYR A 213 -9.71 9.92 11.20
N LEU A 214 -10.55 9.51 12.16
CA LEU A 214 -11.30 10.46 12.98
C LEU A 214 -10.37 11.39 13.75
N THR A 215 -9.28 10.87 14.30
CA THR A 215 -8.30 11.67 15.05
C THR A 215 -7.68 12.76 14.16
N VAL A 216 -7.16 12.40 12.98
CA VAL A 216 -6.51 13.38 12.10
C VAL A 216 -7.48 14.41 11.55
N HIS A 217 -8.74 14.03 11.25
CA HIS A 217 -9.74 14.97 10.74
C HIS A 217 -10.34 15.87 11.82
N LEU A 218 -10.60 15.36 13.03
CA LEU A 218 -11.14 16.15 14.13
C LEU A 218 -10.11 17.15 14.69
N LEU A 219 -8.83 16.73 14.73
CA LEU A 219 -7.73 17.59 15.15
C LEU A 219 -7.15 18.44 14.01
N HIS A 220 -7.69 18.31 12.79
CA HIS A 220 -7.25 19.03 11.59
C HIS A 220 -5.74 18.88 11.33
N LEU A 221 -5.20 17.68 11.56
CA LEU A 221 -3.77 17.41 11.37
C LEU A 221 -3.42 17.41 9.87
N PRO A 222 -2.35 18.11 9.47
CA PRO A 222 -1.93 18.15 8.08
C PRO A 222 -1.47 16.75 7.62
N TYR A 223 -1.82 16.41 6.37
CA TYR A 223 -1.44 15.15 5.73
C TYR A 223 -1.85 13.88 6.53
N GLY A 224 -3.03 13.91 7.14
CA GLY A 224 -3.56 12.85 8.01
C GLY A 224 -3.56 11.44 7.42
N TYR A 225 -3.68 11.29 6.09
CA TYR A 225 -3.55 10.01 5.40
C TYR A 225 -2.25 9.24 5.72
N TRP A 226 -1.16 9.90 6.14
CA TRP A 226 0.06 9.21 6.56
C TRP A 226 -0.13 8.41 7.85
N ALA A 227 -0.94 8.91 8.79
CA ALA A 227 -1.19 8.26 10.06
C ALA A 227 -2.09 7.03 9.88
N THR A 228 -3.16 7.18 9.12
CA THR A 228 -4.08 6.08 8.80
C THR A 228 -3.38 4.98 7.98
N MET A 229 -2.54 5.35 7.01
CA MET A 229 -1.70 4.38 6.31
C MET A 229 -0.65 3.74 7.24
N ALA A 230 -0.10 4.46 8.21
CA ALA A 230 0.81 3.87 9.19
C ALA A 230 0.14 2.76 9.99
N VAL A 231 -1.10 2.96 10.46
CA VAL A 231 -1.90 1.90 11.10
C VAL A 231 -1.96 0.65 10.23
N LEU A 232 -2.39 0.80 8.96
CA LEU A 232 -2.56 -0.33 8.04
C LEU A 232 -1.27 -1.14 7.83
N LEU A 233 -0.12 -0.45 7.77
CA LEU A 233 1.15 -1.06 7.39
C LEU A 233 1.93 -1.64 8.57
N VAL A 234 1.67 -1.19 9.81
CA VAL A 234 2.36 -1.69 11.00
C VAL A 234 1.54 -2.67 11.81
N LEU A 235 0.20 -2.56 11.80
CA LEU A 235 -0.67 -3.41 12.61
C LEU A 235 -0.53 -4.87 12.17
N GLN A 236 0.00 -5.69 13.07
CA GLN A 236 0.08 -7.14 12.96
C GLN A 236 -0.99 -7.80 13.84
N PRO A 237 -1.27 -9.11 13.64
CA PRO A 237 -2.20 -9.84 14.49
C PRO A 237 -1.89 -9.78 16.00
N SER A 238 -0.62 -9.62 16.38
CA SER A 238 -0.19 -9.54 17.77
C SER A 238 0.64 -8.29 18.06
N ALA A 239 0.63 -7.84 19.31
CA ALA A 239 1.46 -6.71 19.77
C ALA A 239 2.96 -6.99 19.55
N ALA A 240 3.40 -8.23 19.76
CA ALA A 240 4.79 -8.66 19.51
C ALA A 240 5.21 -8.53 18.03
N GLY A 241 4.25 -8.55 17.09
CA GLY A 241 4.50 -8.25 15.69
C GLY A 241 4.38 -6.76 15.37
N THR A 242 3.41 -6.07 15.97
CA THR A 242 3.15 -4.64 15.71
C THR A 242 4.25 -3.74 16.24
N TRP A 243 4.80 -4.04 17.41
CA TRP A 243 5.81 -3.19 18.05
C TRP A 243 7.12 -3.08 17.24
N PRO A 244 7.80 -4.19 16.86
CA PRO A 244 9.00 -4.10 16.02
C PRO A 244 8.71 -3.41 14.68
N ARG A 245 7.56 -3.71 14.07
CA ARG A 245 7.14 -3.11 12.80
C ARG A 245 6.95 -1.60 12.90
N SER A 246 6.42 -1.13 14.03
CA SER A 246 6.24 0.30 14.33
C SER A 246 7.60 1.01 14.46
N VAL A 247 8.55 0.40 15.18
CA VAL A 247 9.90 0.95 15.33
C VAL A 247 10.63 0.99 13.98
N GLU A 248 10.59 -0.10 13.21
CA GLU A 248 11.17 -0.16 11.86
C GLU A 248 10.58 0.91 10.95
N ARG A 249 9.26 1.15 11.02
CA ARG A 249 8.59 2.18 10.24
C ARG A 249 9.04 3.57 10.66
N ALA A 250 9.09 3.85 11.96
CA ALA A 250 9.49 5.16 12.48
C ALA A 250 10.93 5.48 12.06
N LEU A 251 11.88 4.57 12.29
CA LEU A 251 13.28 4.72 11.90
C LEU A 251 13.44 4.87 10.39
N GLY A 252 12.76 4.02 9.61
CA GLY A 252 12.78 4.12 8.15
C GLY A 252 12.20 5.45 7.66
N THR A 253 11.16 5.98 8.31
CA THR A 253 10.57 7.28 7.94
C THR A 253 11.52 8.44 8.26
N VAL A 254 12.23 8.39 9.39
CA VAL A 254 13.25 9.40 9.73
C VAL A 254 14.39 9.38 8.71
N VAL A 255 14.97 8.21 8.42
CA VAL A 255 16.04 8.10 7.41
C VAL A 255 15.54 8.56 6.04
N GLY A 256 14.34 8.13 5.66
CA GLY A 256 13.77 8.46 4.36
C GLY A 256 13.41 9.93 4.20
N THR A 257 12.97 10.63 5.26
CA THR A 257 12.70 12.07 5.21
C THR A 257 13.98 12.88 5.10
N VAL A 258 15.05 12.47 5.78
CA VAL A 258 16.39 13.09 5.60
C VAL A 258 16.87 12.93 4.15
N ILE A 259 16.70 11.74 3.55
CA ILE A 259 17.01 11.53 2.13
C ILE A 259 16.15 12.42 1.24
N ALA A 260 14.85 12.56 1.54
CA ALA A 260 13.93 13.40 0.78
C ALA A 260 14.38 14.86 0.77
N VAL A 261 14.64 15.45 1.94
CA VAL A 261 15.12 16.83 2.09
C VAL A 261 16.43 17.06 1.32
N ALA A 262 17.38 16.14 1.46
CA ALA A 262 18.65 16.24 0.75
C ALA A 262 18.47 16.23 -0.78
N ILE A 263 17.53 15.44 -1.30
CA ILE A 263 17.22 15.39 -2.72
C ILE A 263 16.41 16.63 -3.16
N SER A 264 15.41 17.06 -2.40
CA SER A 264 14.60 18.25 -2.72
C SER A 264 15.46 19.52 -2.81
N GLY A 265 16.49 19.64 -1.96
CA GLY A 265 17.47 20.72 -2.06
C GLY A 265 18.31 20.74 -3.35
N LEU A 266 18.43 19.59 -4.04
CA LEU A 266 19.18 19.45 -5.29
C LEU A 266 18.28 19.40 -6.53
N ALA A 267 17.08 18.83 -6.41
CA ALA A 267 16.16 18.53 -7.49
C ALA A 267 14.96 19.50 -7.48
N GLN A 268 15.17 20.70 -8.02
CA GLN A 268 14.14 21.76 -8.03
C GLN A 268 13.27 21.76 -9.29
N SER A 269 13.58 20.95 -10.30
CA SER A 269 12.77 20.83 -11.51
C SER A 269 11.93 19.55 -11.49
N PRO A 270 10.71 19.57 -12.07
CA PRO A 270 9.90 18.37 -12.28
C PRO A 270 10.66 17.18 -12.86
N LEU A 271 11.52 17.45 -13.84
CA LEU A 271 12.34 16.42 -14.47
C LEU A 271 13.39 15.86 -13.51
N ALA A 272 14.05 16.70 -12.72
CA ALA A 272 15.01 16.25 -11.72
C ALA A 272 14.35 15.37 -10.65
N ILE A 273 13.13 15.73 -10.22
CA ILE A 273 12.32 14.91 -9.30
C ILE A 273 12.00 13.55 -9.93
N ALA A 274 11.51 13.52 -11.17
CA ALA A 274 11.20 12.28 -11.88
C ALA A 274 12.43 11.36 -12.02
N VAL A 275 13.60 11.94 -12.33
CA VAL A 275 14.87 11.21 -12.42
C VAL A 275 15.33 10.68 -11.06
N ALA A 276 15.17 11.45 -9.98
CA ALA A 276 15.55 11.03 -8.63
C ALA A 276 14.63 9.94 -8.06
N VAL A 277 13.35 9.95 -8.42
CA VAL A 277 12.37 8.95 -7.97
C VAL A 277 12.66 7.56 -8.56
N PHE A 278 13.21 7.46 -9.78
CA PHE A 278 13.52 6.18 -10.42
C PHE A 278 14.43 5.27 -9.57
N PRO A 279 15.64 5.67 -9.15
CA PRO A 279 16.50 4.82 -8.33
C PRO A 279 15.89 4.56 -6.94
N LEU A 280 15.14 5.50 -6.36
CA LEU A 280 14.49 5.30 -5.06
C LEU A 280 13.41 4.21 -5.12
N ILE A 281 12.54 4.22 -6.14
CA ILE A 281 11.54 3.17 -6.33
C ILE A 281 12.22 1.83 -6.65
N GLY A 282 13.28 1.86 -7.47
CA GLY A 282 14.06 0.67 -7.80
C GLY A 282 14.64 0.00 -6.55
N LEU A 283 15.27 0.79 -5.67
CA LEU A 283 15.80 0.33 -4.40
C LEU A 283 14.71 -0.10 -3.42
N THR A 284 13.58 0.62 -3.38
CA THR A 284 12.42 0.26 -2.54
C THR A 284 11.94 -1.16 -2.82
N MET A 285 11.73 -1.49 -4.10
CA MET A 285 11.29 -2.84 -4.48
C MET A 285 12.42 -3.87 -4.36
N ALA A 286 13.63 -3.53 -4.80
CA ALA A 286 14.75 -4.47 -4.78
C ALA A 286 15.12 -4.90 -3.35
N LEU A 287 15.07 -3.98 -2.38
CA LEU A 287 15.47 -4.22 -0.99
C LEU A 287 14.29 -4.64 -0.09
N ARG A 288 13.08 -4.77 -0.63
CA ARG A 288 11.90 -5.25 0.10
C ARG A 288 12.15 -6.58 0.85
N PRO A 289 12.84 -7.59 0.29
CA PRO A 289 13.12 -8.85 0.99
C PRO A 289 14.22 -8.75 2.06
N VAL A 290 15.00 -7.67 2.07
CA VAL A 290 16.12 -7.46 3.01
C VAL A 290 15.60 -7.07 4.40
N GLY A 291 14.59 -6.20 4.46
CA GLY A 291 13.98 -5.79 5.72
C GLY A 291 12.99 -4.65 5.55
N TYR A 292 12.03 -4.55 6.47
CA TYR A 292 10.96 -3.55 6.36
C TYR A 292 11.45 -2.13 6.65
N GLY A 293 12.35 -1.93 7.60
CA GLY A 293 12.94 -0.61 7.85
C GLY A 293 13.66 -0.06 6.62
N VAL A 294 14.44 -0.90 5.92
CA VAL A 294 15.14 -0.55 4.66
C VAL A 294 14.13 -0.24 3.56
N PHE A 295 13.10 -1.06 3.41
CA PHE A 295 12.00 -0.80 2.49
C PHE A 295 11.36 0.58 2.75
N VAL A 296 11.04 0.91 4.00
CA VAL A 296 10.42 2.19 4.37
C VAL A 296 11.38 3.38 4.15
N ALA A 297 12.69 3.18 4.36
CA ALA A 297 13.70 4.21 4.16
C ALA A 297 13.79 4.70 2.71
N PHE A 298 13.59 3.82 1.71
CA PHE A 298 13.54 4.22 0.30
C PHE A 298 12.11 4.55 -0.18
N LEU A 299 11.10 3.92 0.41
CA LEU A 299 9.69 4.21 0.12
C LEU A 299 9.33 5.66 0.45
N THR A 300 9.74 6.11 1.63
CA THR A 300 9.41 7.43 2.17
C THR A 300 9.80 8.55 1.20
N PRO A 301 11.07 8.73 0.80
CA PRO A 301 11.46 9.80 -0.10
C PRO A 301 10.80 9.67 -1.48
N SER A 302 10.56 8.43 -1.96
CA SER A 302 9.82 8.22 -3.22
C SER A 302 8.45 8.88 -3.19
N PHE A 303 7.70 8.72 -2.10
CA PHE A 303 6.38 9.33 -1.95
C PHE A 303 6.44 10.83 -1.65
N VAL A 304 7.41 11.29 -0.86
CA VAL A 304 7.60 12.73 -0.59
C VAL A 304 7.80 13.47 -1.91
N LEU A 305 8.76 13.03 -2.71
CA LEU A 305 9.12 13.67 -3.97
C LEU A 305 7.97 13.62 -4.99
N VAL A 306 7.22 12.51 -5.06
CA VAL A 306 6.04 12.42 -5.92
C VAL A 306 4.90 13.32 -5.42
N ALA A 307 4.73 13.45 -4.11
CA ALA A 307 3.74 14.35 -3.52
C ALA A 307 4.10 15.82 -3.77
N ASP A 308 5.38 16.21 -3.63
CA ASP A 308 5.87 17.56 -3.95
C ASP A 308 5.66 17.89 -5.43
N TYR A 309 5.86 16.92 -6.33
CA TYR A 309 5.55 17.10 -7.74
C TYR A 309 4.04 17.32 -8.01
N ALA A 310 3.18 16.61 -7.28
CA ALA A 310 1.72 16.76 -7.41
C ALA A 310 1.20 18.06 -6.77
N MET A 311 1.82 18.48 -5.67
CA MET A 311 1.46 19.65 -4.88
C MET A 311 2.74 20.23 -4.24
N PRO A 312 3.36 21.26 -4.85
CA PRO A 312 4.54 21.89 -4.29
C PRO A 312 4.25 22.42 -2.87
N VAL A 313 4.92 21.84 -1.87
CA VAL A 313 4.74 22.25 -0.47
C VAL A 313 5.55 23.53 -0.23
N LEU A 314 4.89 24.60 0.24
CA LEU A 314 5.54 25.90 0.48
C LEU A 314 6.47 25.91 1.71
N ASP A 315 6.43 24.87 2.55
CA ASP A 315 7.21 24.76 3.80
C ASP A 315 7.71 23.32 4.04
N GLU A 316 8.89 23.02 3.48
CA GLU A 316 9.52 21.69 3.51
C GLU A 316 9.88 21.21 4.94
N TYR A 317 10.20 22.12 5.87
CA TYR A 317 10.58 21.75 7.24
C TYR A 317 9.38 21.25 8.04
N ASN A 318 8.24 21.95 7.94
CA ASN A 318 6.99 21.51 8.56
C ASN A 318 6.50 20.18 7.99
N TYR A 319 6.81 19.87 6.74
CA TYR A 319 6.45 18.61 6.11
C TYR A 319 7.17 17.39 6.72
N VAL A 320 8.46 17.50 7.05
CA VAL A 320 9.23 16.42 7.70
C VAL A 320 8.68 16.11 9.08
N LEU A 321 8.44 17.16 9.88
CA LEU A 321 7.90 17.02 11.23
C LEU A 321 6.50 16.39 11.17
N ALA A 322 5.63 16.88 10.27
CA ALA A 322 4.31 16.31 10.06
C ALA A 322 4.35 14.82 9.69
N ARG A 323 5.34 14.37 8.90
CA ARG A 323 5.51 12.94 8.59
C ARG A 323 5.87 12.13 9.82
N LEU A 324 6.78 12.63 10.67
CA LEU A 324 7.16 11.93 11.90
C LEU A 324 5.96 11.84 12.86
N GLU A 325 5.27 12.95 13.09
CA GLU A 325 4.10 13.01 13.98
C GLU A 325 2.98 12.08 13.53
N ASN A 326 2.58 12.14 12.26
CA ASN A 326 1.55 11.26 11.71
C ASN A 326 1.96 9.77 11.82
N ASN A 327 3.24 9.46 11.57
CA ASN A 327 3.73 8.09 11.67
C ASN A 327 3.71 7.55 13.10
N LEU A 328 4.13 8.37 14.06
CA LEU A 328 4.11 8.04 15.48
C LEU A 328 2.67 7.89 15.98
N LEU A 329 1.77 8.78 15.56
CA LEU A 329 0.34 8.70 15.88
C LEU A 329 -0.26 7.39 15.38
N GLY A 330 -0.09 7.06 14.10
CA GLY A 330 -0.61 5.82 13.54
C GLY A 330 0.00 4.57 14.18
N SER A 331 1.30 4.60 14.49
CA SER A 331 1.99 3.51 15.20
C SER A 331 1.47 3.34 16.62
N ALA A 332 1.26 4.42 17.36
CA ALA A 332 0.70 4.40 18.71
C ALA A 332 -0.72 3.83 18.70
N ILE A 333 -1.57 4.25 17.77
CA ILE A 333 -2.93 3.73 17.59
C ILE A 333 -2.89 2.23 17.27
N ALA A 334 -2.01 1.80 16.38
CA ALA A 334 -1.88 0.38 16.03
C ALA A 334 -1.45 -0.49 17.22
N VAL A 335 -0.45 -0.03 17.99
CA VAL A 335 0.01 -0.72 19.20
C VAL A 335 -1.12 -0.76 20.24
N ALA A 336 -1.76 0.38 20.53
CA ALA A 336 -2.87 0.46 21.48
C ALA A 336 -4.03 -0.47 21.07
N ALA A 337 -4.40 -0.50 19.79
CA ALA A 337 -5.42 -1.39 19.27
C ALA A 337 -5.09 -2.87 19.51
N THR A 338 -3.81 -3.27 19.37
CA THR A 338 -3.40 -4.66 19.67
C THR A 338 -3.43 -5.02 21.15
N LEU A 339 -3.35 -4.04 22.04
CA LEU A 339 -3.39 -4.23 23.50
C LEU A 339 -4.82 -4.19 24.05
N ILE A 340 -5.69 -3.39 23.45
CA ILE A 340 -7.05 -3.12 23.95
C ILE A 340 -8.09 -4.02 23.27
N LEU A 341 -8.03 -4.17 21.94
CA LEU A 341 -9.09 -4.81 21.16
C LEU A 341 -8.80 -6.31 20.98
N TRP A 342 -9.48 -7.14 21.75
CA TRP A 342 -9.33 -8.61 21.73
C TRP A 342 -7.86 -9.03 21.81
N PRO A 343 -7.10 -8.66 22.87
CA PRO A 343 -5.69 -9.01 22.96
C PRO A 343 -5.57 -10.52 22.74
N LEU A 344 -4.85 -10.90 21.67
CA LEU A 344 -4.56 -12.29 21.33
C LEU A 344 -3.58 -12.79 22.39
N THR A 345 -4.14 -13.06 23.56
CA THR A 345 -3.42 -13.33 24.79
C THR A 345 -2.93 -14.76 24.66
N GLU A 346 -1.67 -14.95 24.27
CA GLU A 346 -0.85 -16.13 24.59
C GLU A 346 -1.40 -17.55 24.25
N ARG A 347 -2.59 -17.74 23.68
CA ARG A 347 -3.29 -19.05 23.60
C ARG A 347 -2.63 -20.05 22.66
N LEU A 348 -1.71 -19.59 21.80
CA LEU A 348 -0.86 -20.46 20.97
C LEU A 348 0.48 -20.82 21.62
N ARG A 349 0.79 -20.35 22.83
CA ARG A 349 2.03 -20.69 23.55
C ARG A 349 1.90 -21.86 24.51
N ARG A 350 0.70 -22.45 24.68
CA ARG A 350 0.46 -23.63 25.53
C ARG A 350 -0.45 -24.68 24.87
N LYS A 351 0.06 -25.36 23.84
CA LYS A 351 -0.11 -26.81 23.74
C LYS A 351 1.23 -27.40 23.27
N PRO A 352 2.09 -27.87 24.18
CA PRO A 352 2.97 -28.95 23.81
C PRO A 352 2.05 -30.13 23.49
N ILE A 353 2.15 -30.63 22.26
CA ILE A 353 1.65 -31.96 21.93
C ILE A 353 2.58 -32.90 22.69
N ASN A 354 2.12 -33.41 23.83
CA ASN A 354 2.57 -34.70 24.35
C ASN A 354 1.61 -35.76 23.81
#